data_AF-A0A0D6JWR7-F1
#
_entry.id   AF-A0A0D6JWR7-F1
#
_cell.length_a   1.000
_cell.length_b   1.000
_cell.length_c   1.000
_cell.angle_alpha   90.00
_cell.angle_beta   90.00
_cell.angle_gamma   90.00
#
_symmetry.space_group_name_H-M   'P 1'
#
loop_
_entity.id
_entity.type
_entity.pdbx_description
1 polymer ?
#
loop_
_entity_poly.entity_id
_entity_poly.type
_entity_poly.pdbx_seq_one_letter_code
_entity_poly.pdbx_strand_id
1 'polypeptide(L)'
;MAALAGATVSDMQYVQFHPTAYDPRTDPRADDDARPFLVSEAVRGEGAVLRDADGRRFMPDVHEDAELAPRDVVARAVSRARDRTGRVVLDVSDLDFRGEFPDLAALCDDRGVDLDAGIPVAPSEHFLCGGVAVDDRGRTSLSRLFAAGECARTGVHGANRLASTSLLEGLVWGVRAGETAAERGRGEGETVEYAPPRDSDPALPDAFAETKFDRLGRTMDEFVGIERTPDGLETARARLRRLKGEVDAYARTRVSRSVYELRNACVSSLLVARAAADAPSAGCHSLVDPDGREGGEGGEESDDAGQGVTPSADD
;
A
#
# COMPACT_ATOMS: atom_id res chain seq x y z
N MET A 1 12.78 -5.96 -10.24
CA MET A 1 13.68 -6.89 -10.98
C MET A 1 12.91 -7.89 -11.82
N ALA A 2 12.06 -8.75 -11.25
CA ALA A 2 11.32 -9.78 -11.99
C ALA A 2 10.55 -9.25 -13.22
N ALA A 3 9.82 -8.14 -13.08
CA ALA A 3 9.14 -7.47 -14.20
C ALA A 3 10.07 -7.10 -15.36
N LEU A 4 11.30 -6.63 -15.05
CA LEU A 4 12.29 -6.26 -16.08
C LEU A 4 12.86 -7.50 -16.79
N ALA A 5 12.84 -8.66 -16.13
CA ALA A 5 13.20 -9.94 -16.73
C ALA A 5 12.04 -10.56 -17.56
N GLY A 6 10.86 -9.94 -17.55
CA GLY A 6 9.67 -10.43 -18.26
C GLY A 6 8.74 -11.31 -17.43
N ALA A 7 8.92 -11.40 -16.12
CA ALA A 7 7.99 -12.12 -15.26
C ALA A 7 6.66 -11.39 -15.16
N THR A 8 5.59 -12.16 -15.00
CA THR A 8 4.23 -11.63 -14.82
C THR A 8 4.14 -10.97 -13.46
N VAL A 9 3.63 -9.74 -13.44
CA VAL A 9 3.33 -8.95 -12.24
C VAL A 9 1.87 -8.55 -12.31
N SER A 10 1.16 -8.65 -11.19
CA SER A 10 -0.28 -8.38 -11.12
C SER A 10 -0.65 -7.67 -9.83
N ASP A 11 -1.87 -7.11 -9.81
CA ASP A 11 -2.51 -6.57 -8.61
C ASP A 11 -1.74 -5.43 -7.93
N MET A 12 -0.88 -4.75 -8.69
CA MET A 12 -0.01 -3.68 -8.18
C MET A 12 -0.79 -2.44 -7.72
N GLN A 13 -2.07 -2.31 -8.09
CA GLN A 13 -2.95 -1.25 -7.63
C GLN A 13 -3.38 -1.42 -6.17
N TYR A 14 -3.30 -2.62 -5.60
CA TYR A 14 -3.72 -2.91 -4.23
C TYR A 14 -2.57 -2.67 -3.25
N VAL A 15 -2.36 -1.40 -2.95
CA VAL A 15 -1.44 -0.91 -1.92
C VAL A 15 -2.26 -0.61 -0.67
N GLN A 16 -2.04 -1.37 0.40
CA GLN A 16 -2.75 -1.17 1.66
C GLN A 16 -2.10 -0.05 2.47
N PHE A 17 -2.93 0.84 2.98
CA PHE A 17 -2.54 1.86 3.95
C PHE A 17 -2.97 1.44 5.35
N HIS A 18 -2.06 1.50 6.32
CA HIS A 18 -2.39 1.38 7.73
C HIS A 18 -3.07 2.68 8.19
N PRO A 19 -4.26 2.65 8.83
CA PRO A 19 -5.02 3.87 9.13
C PRO A 19 -4.42 4.72 10.27
N THR A 20 -3.61 4.11 11.13
CA THR A 20 -3.13 4.69 12.39
C THR A 20 -1.62 4.59 12.51
N ALA A 21 -0.90 5.44 11.78
CA ALA A 21 0.52 5.71 12.04
C ALA A 21 0.62 7.04 12.80
N TYR A 22 1.44 7.11 13.84
CA TYR A 22 1.72 8.35 14.55
C TYR A 22 2.23 9.42 13.59
N ASP A 23 1.58 10.59 13.58
CA ASP A 23 1.93 11.73 12.72
C ASP A 23 2.54 12.89 13.52
N PRO A 24 3.88 12.95 13.65
CA PRO A 24 4.56 13.99 14.43
C PRO A 24 4.32 15.39 13.87
N ARG A 25 3.98 15.54 12.57
CA ARG A 25 3.74 16.85 11.94
C ARG A 25 2.50 17.55 12.48
N THR A 26 1.61 16.79 13.10
CA THR A 26 0.36 17.30 13.70
C THR A 26 0.39 17.28 15.22
N ASP A 27 1.53 16.89 15.80
CA ASP A 27 1.75 16.85 17.24
C ASP A 27 2.43 18.14 17.73
N PRO A 28 1.76 18.99 18.54
CA PRO A 28 2.37 20.19 19.07
C PRO A 28 3.54 19.93 20.03
N ARG A 29 3.72 18.69 20.50
CA ARG A 29 4.78 18.28 21.44
C ARG A 29 5.90 17.49 20.77
N ALA A 30 5.79 17.20 19.48
CA ALA A 30 6.85 16.48 18.77
C ALA A 30 8.12 17.33 18.67
N ASP A 31 9.25 16.68 18.92
CA ASP A 31 10.56 17.21 18.55
C ASP A 31 10.69 17.33 17.02
N ASP A 32 11.53 18.25 16.54
CA ASP A 32 11.79 18.45 15.11
C ASP A 32 12.26 17.17 14.39
N ASP A 33 12.92 16.26 15.13
CA ASP A 33 13.44 14.98 14.63
C ASP A 33 12.49 13.78 14.87
N ALA A 34 11.28 14.02 15.37
CA ALA A 34 10.32 12.97 15.69
C ALA A 34 9.94 12.15 14.45
N ARG A 35 9.98 10.82 14.60
CA ARG A 35 9.72 9.88 13.50
C ARG A 35 8.33 9.25 13.63
N PRO A 36 7.63 8.98 12.52
CA PRO A 36 6.41 8.17 12.57
C PRO A 36 6.67 6.78 13.16
N PHE A 37 5.64 6.19 13.77
CA PHE A 37 5.60 4.78 14.15
C PHE A 37 4.19 4.22 13.96
N LEU A 38 4.08 2.91 13.78
CA LEU A 38 2.77 2.27 13.63
C LEU A 38 2.13 2.08 15.00
N VAL A 39 0.88 2.53 15.15
CA VAL A 39 0.03 2.18 16.28
C VAL A 39 -0.70 0.90 15.92
N SER A 40 -0.59 -0.15 16.73
CA SER A 40 -1.18 -1.45 16.41
C SER A 40 -2.69 -1.34 16.18
N GLU A 41 -3.23 -2.06 15.19
CA GLU A 41 -4.67 -2.20 14.99
C GLU A 41 -5.38 -2.77 16.21
N ALA A 42 -4.68 -3.57 17.03
CA ALA A 42 -5.20 -4.08 18.29
C ALA A 42 -5.67 -2.95 19.23
N VAL A 43 -5.08 -1.76 19.16
CA VAL A 43 -5.50 -0.61 19.99
C VAL A 43 -6.94 -0.18 19.66
N ARG A 44 -7.32 -0.17 18.38
CA ARG A 44 -8.73 0.02 17.98
C ARG A 44 -9.59 -1.18 18.40
N GLY A 45 -9.04 -2.38 18.30
CA GLY A 45 -9.67 -3.64 18.74
C GLY A 45 -10.10 -3.63 20.20
N GLU A 46 -9.29 -3.04 21.08
CA GLU A 46 -9.57 -2.91 22.52
C GLU A 46 -10.48 -1.73 22.86
N GLY A 47 -10.88 -0.91 21.87
CA GLY A 47 -11.89 0.13 22.04
C GLY A 47 -11.41 1.57 21.87
N ALA A 48 -10.17 1.79 21.44
CA ALA A 48 -9.72 3.14 21.11
C ALA A 48 -10.55 3.73 19.94
N VAL A 49 -10.88 5.02 20.05
CA VAL A 49 -11.78 5.69 19.10
C VAL A 49 -11.06 6.75 18.27
N LEU A 50 -11.51 6.95 17.03
CA LEU A 50 -10.94 7.97 16.15
C LEU A 50 -11.72 9.27 16.28
N ARG A 51 -11.01 10.36 16.61
CA ARG A 51 -11.57 11.70 16.72
C ARG A 51 -10.92 12.68 15.77
N ASP A 52 -11.71 13.54 15.15
CA ASP A 52 -11.19 14.66 14.37
C ASP A 52 -10.70 15.82 15.25
N ALA A 53 -10.25 16.91 14.65
CA ALA A 53 -9.69 18.04 15.38
C ALA A 53 -10.72 18.78 16.25
N ASP A 54 -12.01 18.59 15.98
CA ASP A 54 -13.12 19.15 16.76
C ASP A 54 -13.54 18.22 17.92
N GLY A 55 -12.85 17.07 18.07
CA GLY A 55 -13.14 16.05 19.09
C GLY A 55 -14.30 15.12 18.74
N ARG A 56 -14.86 15.23 17.52
CA ARG A 56 -15.98 14.38 17.08
C ARG A 56 -15.46 12.98 16.75
N ARG A 57 -16.11 11.97 17.33
CA ARG A 57 -15.98 10.57 16.89
C ARG A 57 -16.74 10.40 15.58
N PHE A 58 -16.02 10.17 14.48
CA PHE A 58 -16.61 10.22 13.12
C PHE A 58 -16.85 8.84 12.49
N MET A 59 -16.17 7.78 12.95
CA MET A 59 -16.29 6.45 12.33
C MET A 59 -17.71 5.86 12.32
N PRO A 60 -18.55 6.05 13.35
CA PRO A 60 -19.94 5.57 13.32
C PRO A 60 -20.78 6.16 12.20
N ASP A 61 -20.42 7.34 11.67
CA ASP A 61 -21.10 7.96 10.53
C ASP A 61 -20.61 7.40 9.17
N VAL A 62 -19.52 6.61 9.18
CA VAL A 62 -18.87 6.08 7.97
C VAL A 62 -19.20 4.61 7.76
N HIS A 63 -19.18 3.80 8.82
CA HIS A 63 -19.40 2.35 8.74
C HIS A 63 -20.00 1.83 10.05
N GLU A 64 -20.85 0.80 9.96
CA GLU A 64 -21.51 0.21 11.13
C GLU A 64 -20.54 -0.36 12.17
N ASP A 65 -19.48 -1.04 11.69
CA ASP A 65 -18.37 -1.53 12.54
C ASP A 65 -17.46 -0.41 13.09
N ALA A 66 -17.70 0.85 12.73
CA ALA A 66 -16.93 2.01 13.16
C ALA A 66 -15.40 1.78 13.07
N GLU A 67 -14.65 1.94 14.16
CA GLU A 67 -13.19 1.73 14.20
C GLU A 67 -12.74 0.30 13.87
N LEU A 68 -13.65 -0.69 13.86
CA LEU A 68 -13.38 -2.09 13.49
C LEU A 68 -13.69 -2.39 12.03
N ALA A 69 -14.13 -1.40 11.25
CA ALA A 69 -14.34 -1.55 9.81
C ALA A 69 -13.04 -1.98 9.08
N PRO A 70 -13.16 -2.51 7.84
CA PRO A 70 -11.99 -2.87 7.04
C PRO A 70 -10.97 -1.73 6.93
N ARG A 71 -9.68 -2.08 6.96
CA ARG A 71 -8.57 -1.10 7.03
C ARG A 71 -8.63 -0.02 5.96
N ASP A 72 -9.03 -0.37 4.74
CA ASP A 72 -9.16 0.57 3.62
C ASP A 72 -10.27 1.60 3.87
N VAL A 73 -11.40 1.19 4.47
CA VAL A 73 -12.49 2.08 4.88
C VAL A 73 -12.01 3.04 5.96
N VAL A 74 -11.35 2.52 7.01
CA VAL A 74 -10.82 3.36 8.09
C VAL A 74 -9.75 4.33 7.57
N ALA A 75 -8.84 3.87 6.70
CA ALA A 75 -7.79 4.71 6.13
C ALA A 75 -8.37 5.85 5.27
N ARG A 76 -9.39 5.57 4.43
CA ARG A 76 -10.15 6.61 3.70
C ARG A 76 -10.80 7.61 4.65
N ALA A 77 -11.48 7.10 5.68
CA ALA A 77 -12.17 7.94 6.65
C ALA A 77 -11.22 8.89 7.40
N VAL A 78 -10.07 8.37 7.86
CA VAL A 78 -9.02 9.17 8.50
C VAL A 78 -8.46 10.19 7.52
N SER A 79 -8.17 9.81 6.26
CA SER A 79 -7.67 10.75 5.25
C SER A 79 -8.64 11.91 5.04
N ARG A 80 -9.91 11.60 4.74
CA ARG A 80 -10.96 12.61 4.51
C ARG A 80 -11.20 13.50 5.74
N ALA A 81 -11.12 12.94 6.95
CA ALA A 81 -11.22 13.72 8.18
C ALA A 81 -10.03 14.69 8.33
N ARG A 82 -8.80 14.21 8.11
CA ARG A 82 -7.59 15.06 8.14
C ARG A 82 -7.64 16.17 7.09
N ASP A 83 -8.10 15.90 5.88
CA ASP A 83 -8.22 16.91 4.83
C ASP A 83 -9.24 18.00 5.21
N ARG A 84 -10.29 17.63 5.95
CA ARG A 84 -11.35 18.55 6.40
C ARG A 84 -10.97 19.35 7.65
N THR A 85 -10.34 18.71 8.64
CA THR A 85 -10.15 19.29 9.99
C THR A 85 -8.68 19.49 10.35
N GLY A 86 -7.74 19.08 9.52
CA GLY A 86 -6.29 19.22 9.70
C GLY A 86 -5.61 18.14 10.56
N ARG A 87 -6.35 17.50 11.48
CA ARG A 87 -5.82 16.49 12.40
C ARG A 87 -6.87 15.43 12.75
N VAL A 88 -6.38 14.21 12.99
CA VAL A 88 -7.11 13.11 13.62
C VAL A 88 -6.25 12.55 14.75
N VAL A 89 -6.89 12.16 15.85
CA VAL A 89 -6.25 11.46 16.97
C VAL A 89 -6.90 10.10 17.19
N LEU A 90 -6.09 9.14 17.63
CA LEU A 90 -6.57 7.91 18.26
C LEU A 90 -6.66 8.15 19.76
N ASP A 91 -7.89 8.25 20.26
CA ASP A 91 -8.21 8.44 21.66
C ASP A 91 -8.19 7.09 22.38
N VAL A 92 -7.29 6.97 23.34
CA VAL A 92 -7.06 5.77 24.16
C VAL A 92 -7.48 5.99 25.62
N SER A 93 -8.16 7.10 25.93
CA SER A 93 -8.45 7.52 27.31
C SER A 93 -9.35 6.55 28.09
N ASP A 94 -10.19 5.78 27.39
CA ASP A 94 -11.07 4.76 27.97
C ASP A 94 -10.36 3.40 28.16
N LEU A 95 -9.06 3.28 27.85
CA LEU A 95 -8.27 2.05 27.94
C LEU A 95 -7.25 2.09 29.09
N ASP A 96 -6.91 0.93 29.66
CA ASP A 96 -5.65 0.77 30.40
C ASP A 96 -4.49 0.62 29.40
N PHE A 97 -4.26 1.67 28.61
CA PHE A 97 -3.31 1.65 27.49
C PHE A 97 -1.88 1.27 27.94
N ARG A 98 -1.48 1.71 29.13
CA ARG A 98 -0.16 1.40 29.69
C ARG A 98 -0.04 -0.05 30.15
N GLY A 99 -1.13 -0.65 30.66
CA GLY A 99 -1.17 -2.05 31.05
C GLY A 99 -1.25 -3.00 29.86
N GLU A 100 -2.08 -2.69 28.87
CA GLU A 100 -2.35 -3.56 27.71
C GLU A 100 -1.31 -3.41 26.59
N PHE A 101 -0.77 -2.20 26.39
CA PHE A 101 0.19 -1.89 25.33
C PHE A 101 1.47 -1.22 25.89
N PRO A 102 2.19 -1.86 26.83
CA PRO A 102 3.31 -1.23 27.54
C PRO A 102 4.43 -0.77 26.61
N ASP A 103 4.75 -1.55 25.56
CA ASP A 103 5.79 -1.18 24.59
C ASP A 103 5.38 0.04 23.75
N LEU A 104 4.10 0.16 23.41
CA LEU A 104 3.59 1.29 22.65
C LEU A 104 3.47 2.54 23.53
N ALA A 105 3.08 2.38 24.80
CA ALA A 105 3.06 3.46 25.77
C ALA A 105 4.47 4.00 26.03
N ALA A 106 5.46 3.13 26.19
CA ALA A 106 6.86 3.53 26.30
C ALA A 106 7.33 4.29 25.03
N LEU A 107 6.93 3.84 23.85
CA LEU A 107 7.23 4.53 22.60
C LEU A 107 6.54 5.90 22.50
N CYS A 108 5.32 6.04 23.01
CA CYS A 108 4.65 7.33 23.13
C CYS A 108 5.40 8.27 24.08
N ASP A 109 5.82 7.78 25.26
CA ASP A 109 6.59 8.54 26.24
C ASP A 109 7.93 9.03 25.67
N ASP A 110 8.67 8.13 25.00
CA ASP A 110 9.94 8.43 24.34
C ASP A 110 9.80 9.50 23.24
N ARG A 111 8.58 9.70 22.72
CA ARG A 111 8.27 10.67 21.67
C ARG A 111 7.50 11.89 22.17
N GLY A 112 7.33 12.03 23.49
CA GLY A 112 6.62 13.15 24.10
C GLY A 112 5.12 13.20 23.78
N VAL A 113 4.54 12.08 23.35
CA VAL A 113 3.12 12.00 22.97
C VAL A 113 2.25 12.08 24.21
N ASP A 114 1.34 13.05 24.22
CA ASP A 114 0.34 13.19 25.28
C ASP A 114 -0.84 12.24 25.05
N LEU A 115 -0.91 11.16 25.83
CA LEU A 115 -2.00 10.18 25.73
C LEU A 115 -3.36 10.77 26.10
N ASP A 116 -3.41 11.76 27.00
CA ASP A 116 -4.67 12.42 27.41
C ASP A 116 -5.26 13.28 26.27
N ALA A 117 -4.39 13.78 25.38
CA ALA A 117 -4.79 14.52 24.18
C ALA A 117 -5.08 13.61 22.97
N GLY A 118 -4.88 12.30 23.13
CA GLY A 118 -4.96 11.31 22.06
C GLY A 118 -3.74 11.31 21.13
N ILE A 119 -3.42 10.14 20.59
CA ILE A 119 -2.25 9.94 19.73
C ILE A 119 -2.54 10.53 18.34
N PRO A 120 -1.84 11.57 17.85
CA PRO A 120 -2.01 12.10 16.50
C PRO A 120 -1.72 11.02 15.46
N VAL A 121 -2.64 10.78 14.54
CA VAL A 121 -2.51 9.71 13.54
C VAL A 121 -2.76 10.19 12.11
N ALA A 122 -2.09 9.53 11.18
CA ALA A 122 -2.35 9.61 9.75
C ALA A 122 -2.26 8.22 9.10
N PRO A 123 -2.91 8.02 7.94
CA PRO A 123 -2.68 6.83 7.16
C PRO A 123 -1.24 6.76 6.66
N SER A 124 -0.69 5.56 6.54
CA SER A 124 0.66 5.33 6.00
C SER A 124 0.68 4.09 5.12
N GLU A 125 1.42 4.12 4.01
CA GLU A 125 1.66 2.93 3.17
C GLU A 125 2.26 1.82 4.03
N HIS A 126 1.78 0.59 3.86
CA HIS A 126 2.11 -0.49 4.79
C HIS A 126 2.33 -1.85 4.15
N PHE A 127 1.64 -2.17 3.05
CA PHE A 127 1.74 -3.49 2.44
C PHE A 127 1.32 -3.47 0.97
N LEU A 128 2.09 -4.12 0.11
CA LEU A 128 1.71 -4.37 -1.28
C LEU A 128 1.03 -5.74 -1.42
N CYS A 129 -0.26 -5.78 -1.77
CA CYS A 129 -0.99 -7.04 -1.98
C CYS A 129 -0.66 -7.69 -3.34
N GLY A 130 -0.24 -6.88 -4.31
CA GLY A 130 0.24 -7.33 -5.61
C GLY A 130 1.70 -7.78 -5.59
N GLY A 131 2.28 -7.94 -6.79
CA GLY A 131 3.66 -8.36 -6.93
C GLY A 131 3.88 -9.38 -8.04
N VAL A 132 4.96 -10.15 -7.92
CA VAL A 132 5.32 -11.19 -8.90
C VAL A 132 4.33 -12.34 -8.82
N ALA A 133 3.57 -12.58 -9.88
CA ALA A 133 2.58 -13.65 -9.88
C ALA A 133 3.25 -15.03 -9.74
N VAL A 134 2.76 -15.82 -8.80
CA VAL A 134 3.26 -17.17 -8.53
C VAL A 134 2.15 -18.21 -8.45
N ASP A 135 2.49 -19.47 -8.70
CA ASP A 135 1.61 -20.60 -8.39
C ASP A 135 1.62 -20.95 -6.88
N ASP A 136 0.89 -22.01 -6.50
CA ASP A 136 0.80 -22.53 -5.14
C ASP A 136 2.13 -23.07 -4.58
N ARG A 137 3.16 -23.17 -5.43
CA ARG A 137 4.53 -23.61 -5.14
C ARG A 137 5.57 -22.49 -5.30
N GLY A 138 5.15 -21.23 -5.46
CA GLY A 138 6.05 -20.08 -5.57
C GLY A 138 6.77 -19.96 -6.91
N ARG A 139 6.37 -20.69 -7.95
CA ARG A 139 6.95 -20.58 -9.29
C ARG A 139 6.38 -19.37 -10.01
N THR A 140 7.26 -18.56 -10.59
CA THR A 140 6.84 -17.45 -11.46
C THR A 140 6.56 -17.94 -12.89
N SER A 141 6.10 -17.03 -13.77
CA SER A 141 5.99 -17.33 -15.21
C SER A 141 7.35 -17.51 -15.91
N LEU A 142 8.46 -17.16 -15.27
CA LEU A 142 9.80 -17.43 -15.77
C LEU A 142 10.35 -18.72 -15.16
N SER A 143 10.86 -19.60 -16.02
CA SER A 143 11.49 -20.85 -15.59
C SER A 143 12.66 -20.57 -14.65
N ARG A 144 12.77 -21.35 -13.56
CA ARG A 144 13.84 -21.27 -12.55
C ARG A 144 13.85 -19.98 -11.71
N LEU A 145 12.84 -19.13 -11.85
CA LEU A 145 12.61 -17.99 -10.98
C LEU A 145 11.43 -18.26 -10.04
N PHE A 146 11.65 -18.01 -8.75
CA PHE A 146 10.69 -18.18 -7.68
C PHE A 146 10.51 -16.87 -6.91
N ALA A 147 9.35 -16.68 -6.30
CA ALA A 147 9.07 -15.57 -5.40
C ALA A 147 8.20 -16.05 -4.22
N ALA A 148 8.39 -15.44 -3.05
CA ALA A 148 7.66 -15.74 -1.83
C ALA A 148 7.61 -14.51 -0.92
N GLY A 149 6.62 -14.46 -0.02
CA GLY A 149 6.34 -13.31 0.83
C GLY A 149 5.83 -12.12 0.04
N GLU A 150 5.98 -10.91 0.58
CA GLU A 150 5.38 -9.67 0.06
C GLU A 150 5.82 -9.30 -1.37
N CYS A 151 6.95 -9.79 -1.86
CA CYS A 151 7.33 -9.54 -3.25
C CYS A 151 6.50 -10.35 -4.27
N ALA A 152 5.76 -11.36 -3.80
CA ALA A 152 4.96 -12.26 -4.61
C ALA A 152 3.47 -11.93 -4.51
N ARG A 153 2.78 -12.04 -5.64
CA ARG A 153 1.32 -12.10 -5.70
C ARG A 153 0.91 -13.56 -5.68
N THR A 154 0.61 -14.09 -4.49
CA THR A 154 0.12 -15.46 -4.28
C THR A 154 -1.38 -15.60 -4.52
N GLY A 155 -2.12 -14.48 -4.44
CA GLY A 155 -3.57 -14.41 -4.51
C GLY A 155 -4.28 -14.44 -3.15
N VAL A 156 -3.59 -14.72 -2.04
CA VAL A 156 -4.23 -14.84 -0.72
C VAL A 156 -4.80 -13.51 -0.20
N HIS A 157 -4.23 -12.38 -0.62
CA HIS A 157 -4.63 -11.05 -0.14
C HIS A 157 -5.71 -10.37 -0.99
N GLY A 158 -5.95 -10.85 -2.21
CA GLY A 158 -6.87 -10.21 -3.15
C GLY A 158 -6.67 -8.69 -3.23
N ALA A 159 -7.76 -7.94 -3.07
CA ALA A 159 -7.76 -6.48 -3.10
C ALA A 159 -7.44 -5.79 -1.76
N ASN A 160 -7.36 -6.55 -0.66
CA ASN A 160 -7.13 -6.01 0.68
C ASN A 160 -6.65 -7.12 1.64
N ARG A 161 -5.39 -7.02 2.08
CA ARG A 161 -4.76 -8.00 2.98
C ARG A 161 -5.38 -7.98 4.38
N LEU A 162 -5.76 -9.14 4.90
CA LEU A 162 -6.19 -9.27 6.30
C LEU A 162 -5.00 -9.12 7.27
N ALA A 163 -5.25 -8.56 8.45
CA ALA A 163 -4.24 -8.42 9.50
C ALA A 163 -3.55 -9.77 9.83
N SER A 164 -2.26 -9.72 10.16
CA SER A 164 -1.45 -10.88 10.57
C SER A 164 -1.24 -12.01 9.54
N THR A 165 -1.78 -11.89 8.32
CA THR A 165 -1.64 -12.95 7.29
C THR A 165 -0.34 -12.90 6.48
N SER A 166 0.32 -11.73 6.38
CA SER A 166 1.50 -11.57 5.52
C SER A 166 2.73 -12.38 5.97
N LEU A 167 2.99 -12.46 7.29
CA LEU A 167 4.06 -13.30 7.82
C LEU A 167 3.77 -14.80 7.60
N LEU A 168 2.50 -15.19 7.73
CA LEU A 168 2.07 -16.56 7.45
C LEU A 168 2.21 -16.91 5.97
N GLU A 169 1.84 -16.01 5.06
CA GLU A 169 2.10 -16.17 3.62
C GLU A 169 3.59 -16.36 3.35
N GLY A 170 4.44 -15.49 3.93
CA GLY A 170 5.89 -15.59 3.80
C GLY A 170 6.43 -16.94 4.25
N LEU A 171 5.94 -17.48 5.37
CA LEU A 171 6.32 -18.81 5.85
C LEU A 171 5.85 -19.91 4.89
N VAL A 172 4.57 -19.91 4.51
CA VAL A 172 3.98 -20.98 3.70
C VAL A 172 4.59 -21.01 2.29
N TRP A 173 4.62 -19.88 1.59
CA TRP A 173 5.23 -19.82 0.25
C TRP A 173 6.75 -19.92 0.30
N GLY A 174 7.40 -19.44 1.36
CA GLY A 174 8.84 -19.60 1.55
C GLY A 174 9.26 -21.06 1.62
N VAL A 175 8.56 -21.87 2.43
CA VAL A 175 8.80 -23.32 2.51
C VAL A 175 8.53 -23.99 1.17
N ARG A 176 7.37 -23.74 0.56
CA ARG A 176 6.99 -24.40 -0.71
C ARG A 176 7.90 -24.04 -1.87
N ALA A 177 8.27 -22.76 -2.00
CA ALA A 177 9.20 -22.28 -3.02
C ALA A 177 10.60 -22.87 -2.80
N GLY A 178 11.06 -22.93 -1.55
CA GLY A 178 12.34 -23.53 -1.18
C GLY A 178 12.42 -25.02 -1.52
N GLU A 179 11.41 -25.80 -1.13
CA GLU A 179 11.30 -27.23 -1.48
C GLU A 179 11.30 -27.44 -3.00
N THR A 180 10.49 -26.66 -3.71
CA THR A 180 10.35 -26.77 -5.16
C THR A 180 11.63 -26.37 -5.89
N ALA A 181 12.32 -25.33 -5.42
CA ALA A 181 13.60 -24.91 -5.95
C ALA A 181 14.67 -25.98 -5.70
N ALA A 182 14.70 -26.58 -4.51
CA ALA A 182 15.63 -27.64 -4.15
C ALA A 182 15.42 -28.92 -4.98
N GLU A 183 14.18 -29.31 -5.26
CA GLU A 183 13.85 -30.44 -6.13
C GLU A 183 14.35 -30.22 -7.57
N ARG A 184 14.12 -29.02 -8.12
CA ARG A 184 14.56 -28.65 -9.47
C ARG A 184 16.07 -28.42 -9.58
N GLY A 185 16.72 -28.02 -8.48
CA GLY A 185 18.14 -27.74 -8.42
C GLY A 185 19.04 -28.98 -8.37
N ARG A 186 18.51 -30.20 -8.43
CA ARG A 186 19.28 -31.46 -8.32
C ARG A 186 20.07 -31.86 -9.58
N GLY A 187 20.43 -30.90 -10.44
CA GLY A 187 21.21 -31.13 -11.65
C GLY A 187 22.41 -30.19 -11.76
N GLU A 188 23.28 -30.42 -12.75
CA GLU A 188 24.37 -29.49 -13.07
C GLU A 188 23.80 -28.14 -13.51
N GLY A 189 24.28 -27.06 -12.89
CA GLY A 189 23.90 -25.70 -13.25
C GLY A 189 24.50 -25.30 -14.60
N GLU A 190 23.77 -24.50 -15.37
CA GLU A 190 24.31 -23.89 -16.58
C GLU A 190 25.19 -22.70 -16.18
N THR A 191 26.44 -22.71 -16.62
CA THR A 191 27.33 -21.56 -16.46
C THR A 191 26.87 -20.45 -17.41
N VAL A 192 26.43 -19.33 -16.84
CA VAL A 192 26.05 -18.14 -17.61
C VAL A 192 27.24 -17.19 -17.66
N GLU A 193 27.64 -16.77 -18.86
CA GLU A 193 28.62 -15.71 -19.02
C GLU A 193 28.05 -14.38 -18.52
N TYR A 194 28.75 -13.77 -17.56
CA TYR A 194 28.38 -12.47 -17.01
C TYR A 194 29.27 -11.38 -17.62
N ALA A 195 28.64 -10.41 -18.29
CA ALA A 195 29.32 -9.19 -18.68
C ALA A 195 29.35 -8.23 -17.47
N PRO A 196 30.54 -7.80 -17.00
CA PRO A 196 30.61 -6.84 -15.92
C PRO A 196 29.95 -5.52 -16.35
N PRO A 197 29.22 -4.85 -15.45
CA PRO A 197 28.63 -3.55 -15.72
C PRO A 197 29.74 -2.55 -16.05
N ARG A 198 29.43 -1.63 -16.96
CA ARG A 198 30.31 -0.49 -17.25
C ARG A 198 30.27 0.47 -16.07
N ASP A 199 31.43 1.02 -15.74
CA ASP A 199 31.56 2.10 -14.75
C ASP A 199 32.54 3.16 -15.29
N SER A 200 32.09 3.86 -16.33
CA SER A 200 32.96 4.74 -17.14
C SER A 200 32.45 6.17 -17.27
N ASP A 201 31.41 6.54 -16.54
CA ASP A 201 30.71 7.81 -16.69
C ASP A 201 31.21 8.92 -15.73
N PRO A 202 31.02 10.20 -16.10
CA PRO A 202 31.34 11.34 -15.24
C PRO A 202 30.57 11.26 -13.92
N ALA A 203 31.12 11.89 -12.89
CA ALA A 203 30.51 11.96 -11.56
C ALA A 203 29.04 12.40 -11.65
N LEU A 204 28.18 11.76 -10.85
CA LEU A 204 26.80 12.20 -10.72
C LEU A 204 26.76 13.58 -10.07
N PRO A 205 25.73 14.40 -10.38
CA PRO A 205 25.44 15.57 -9.55
C PRO A 205 25.27 15.17 -8.08
N ASP A 206 25.68 16.06 -7.18
CA ASP A 206 25.45 15.87 -5.75
C ASP A 206 23.95 15.67 -5.47
N ALA A 207 23.64 14.80 -4.52
CA ALA A 207 22.27 14.43 -4.13
C ALA A 207 21.36 13.96 -5.30
N PHE A 208 21.92 13.50 -6.43
CA PHE A 208 21.12 13.09 -7.59
C PHE A 208 20.04 12.06 -7.23
N ALA A 209 20.40 10.97 -6.56
CA ALA A 209 19.43 9.92 -6.23
C ALA A 209 18.37 10.42 -5.23
N GLU A 210 18.80 11.16 -4.20
CA GLU A 210 17.95 11.72 -3.14
C GLU A 210 16.89 12.67 -3.72
N THR A 211 17.30 13.69 -4.48
CA THR A 211 16.36 14.65 -5.10
C THR A 211 15.34 13.96 -6.01
N LYS A 212 15.73 12.86 -6.65
CA LYS A 212 14.85 12.09 -7.55
C LYS A 212 13.94 11.15 -6.77
N PHE A 213 14.38 10.60 -5.65
CA PHE A 213 13.51 9.90 -4.70
C PHE A 213 12.45 10.84 -4.14
N ASP A 214 12.80 12.07 -3.78
CA ASP A 214 11.81 13.07 -3.31
C ASP A 214 10.76 13.40 -4.38
N ARG A 215 11.18 13.46 -5.65
CA ARG A 215 10.26 13.67 -6.77
C ARG A 215 9.36 12.46 -7.03
N LEU A 216 9.90 11.25 -6.86
CA LEU A 216 9.13 10.01 -6.94
C LEU A 216 8.08 9.94 -5.83
N GLY A 217 8.50 10.15 -4.57
CA GLY A 217 7.64 10.13 -3.39
C GLY A 217 6.50 11.13 -3.54
N ARG A 218 6.81 12.40 -3.83
CA ARG A 218 5.77 13.42 -4.08
C ARG A 218 4.78 13.04 -5.17
N THR A 219 5.24 12.40 -6.24
CA THR A 219 4.33 11.95 -7.32
C THR A 219 3.42 10.81 -6.86
N MET A 220 3.93 9.88 -6.05
CA MET A 220 3.14 8.78 -5.51
C MET A 220 2.13 9.29 -4.47
N ASP A 221 2.56 10.17 -3.57
CA ASP A 221 1.70 10.76 -2.53
C ASP A 221 0.57 11.60 -3.14
N GLU A 222 0.87 12.41 -4.16
CA GLU A 222 -0.08 13.34 -4.78
C GLU A 222 -1.15 12.63 -5.63
N PHE A 223 -0.81 11.51 -6.30
CA PHE A 223 -1.69 10.92 -7.33
C PHE A 223 -1.97 9.42 -7.20
N VAL A 224 -1.21 8.71 -6.38
CA VAL A 224 -1.27 7.24 -6.26
C VAL A 224 -1.49 6.82 -4.80
N GLY A 225 -2.13 7.71 -4.03
CA GLY A 225 -2.48 7.51 -2.63
C GLY A 225 -3.71 6.63 -2.42
N ILE A 226 -4.43 6.90 -1.33
CA ILE A 226 -5.59 6.13 -0.87
C ILE A 226 -6.78 6.29 -1.82
N GLU A 227 -7.05 7.52 -2.24
CA GLU A 227 -8.09 7.87 -3.21
C GLU A 227 -7.40 8.42 -4.46
N ARG A 228 -7.90 8.01 -5.63
CA ARG A 228 -7.23 8.24 -6.91
C ARG A 228 -8.24 8.77 -7.92
N THR A 229 -7.81 9.67 -8.79
CA THR A 229 -8.61 10.12 -9.93
C THR A 229 -7.99 9.61 -11.23
N PRO A 230 -8.80 9.35 -12.29
CA PRO A 230 -8.26 8.97 -13.59
C PRO A 230 -7.21 9.95 -14.12
N ASP A 231 -7.47 11.25 -14.04
CA ASP A 231 -6.56 12.32 -14.48
C ASP A 231 -5.27 12.37 -13.64
N GLY A 232 -5.39 12.15 -12.33
CA GLY A 232 -4.25 12.04 -11.42
C GLY A 232 -3.35 10.87 -11.80
N LEU A 233 -3.92 9.70 -12.09
CA LEU A 233 -3.18 8.52 -12.51
C LEU A 233 -2.47 8.73 -13.85
N GLU A 234 -3.09 9.38 -14.83
CA GLU A 234 -2.42 9.74 -16.08
C GLU A 234 -1.25 10.70 -15.87
N THR A 235 -1.45 11.71 -15.00
CA THR A 235 -0.39 12.64 -14.60
C THR A 235 0.78 11.90 -13.93
N ALA A 236 0.49 10.98 -13.01
CA ALA A 236 1.48 10.14 -12.35
C ALA A 236 2.26 9.30 -13.37
N ARG A 237 1.57 8.60 -14.27
CA ARG A 237 2.20 7.79 -15.34
C ARG A 237 3.15 8.65 -16.18
N ALA A 238 2.76 9.86 -16.58
CA ALA A 238 3.61 10.76 -17.33
C ALA A 238 4.86 11.20 -16.53
N ARG A 239 4.68 11.65 -15.28
CA ARG A 239 5.78 12.10 -14.39
C ARG A 239 6.77 10.96 -14.11
N LEU A 240 6.26 9.77 -13.80
CA LEU A 240 7.07 8.58 -13.50
C LEU A 240 7.80 8.05 -14.75
N ARG A 241 7.18 8.07 -15.94
CA ARG A 241 7.86 7.69 -17.20
C ARG A 241 9.04 8.61 -17.49
N ARG A 242 8.84 9.92 -17.33
CA ARG A 242 9.91 10.92 -17.49
C ARG A 242 11.04 10.67 -16.49
N LEU A 243 10.70 10.50 -15.21
CA LEU A 243 11.68 10.24 -14.15
C LEU A 243 12.48 8.97 -14.44
N LYS A 244 11.82 7.87 -14.80
CA LYS A 244 12.50 6.63 -15.20
C LYS A 244 13.48 6.85 -16.35
N GLY A 245 13.11 7.65 -17.37
CA GLY A 245 13.98 7.98 -18.49
C GLY A 245 15.24 8.73 -18.05
N GLU A 246 15.11 9.69 -17.14
CA GLU A 246 16.24 10.42 -16.55
C GLU A 246 17.19 9.46 -15.80
N VAL A 247 16.66 8.48 -15.07
CA VAL A 247 17.45 7.52 -14.28
C VAL A 247 18.10 6.44 -15.16
N ASP A 248 17.39 5.94 -16.18
CA ASP A 248 17.89 4.92 -17.10
C ASP A 248 19.12 5.40 -17.90
N ALA A 249 19.26 6.71 -18.12
CA ALA A 249 20.43 7.28 -18.78
C ALA A 249 21.72 7.01 -17.99
N TYR A 250 21.65 6.98 -16.66
CA TYR A 250 22.81 6.74 -15.78
C TYR A 250 22.93 5.28 -15.35
N ALA A 251 21.82 4.55 -15.21
CA ALA A 251 21.83 3.17 -14.73
C ALA A 251 22.50 2.18 -15.70
N ARG A 252 22.65 2.53 -16.98
CA ARG A 252 23.25 1.66 -18.01
C ARG A 252 24.79 1.69 -18.02
N THR A 253 25.38 2.69 -17.37
CA THR A 253 26.78 3.09 -17.60
C THR A 253 27.57 3.26 -16.30
N ARG A 254 26.92 3.02 -15.15
CA ARG A 254 27.49 3.16 -13.81
C ARG A 254 27.00 2.06 -12.89
N VAL A 255 27.89 1.63 -11.99
CA VAL A 255 27.54 0.78 -10.84
C VAL A 255 27.28 1.66 -9.63
N SER A 256 26.02 1.93 -9.32
CA SER A 256 25.65 2.69 -8.12
C SER A 256 24.39 2.12 -7.49
N ARG A 257 24.50 1.75 -6.21
CA ARG A 257 23.40 1.20 -5.43
C ARG A 257 22.19 2.15 -5.43
N SER A 258 22.40 3.43 -5.12
CA SER A 258 21.32 4.41 -5.02
C SER A 258 20.62 4.65 -6.36
N VAL A 259 21.36 4.59 -7.48
CA VAL A 259 20.77 4.70 -8.82
C VAL A 259 19.94 3.46 -9.17
N TYR A 260 20.40 2.26 -8.81
CA TYR A 260 19.64 1.03 -9.03
C TYR A 260 18.40 0.93 -8.15
N GLU A 261 18.48 1.34 -6.89
CA GLU A 261 17.33 1.45 -5.97
C GLU A 261 16.30 2.42 -6.55
N LEU A 262 16.71 3.62 -6.96
CA LEU A 262 15.83 4.61 -7.59
C LEU A 262 15.21 4.09 -8.89
N ARG A 263 15.99 3.40 -9.73
CA ARG A 263 15.48 2.80 -10.96
C ARG A 263 14.42 1.75 -10.67
N ASN A 264 14.67 0.88 -9.71
CA ASN A 264 13.72 -0.15 -9.29
C ASN A 264 12.45 0.48 -8.71
N ALA A 265 12.58 1.53 -7.88
CA ALA A 265 11.43 2.30 -7.39
C ALA A 265 10.61 2.91 -8.54
N CYS A 266 11.25 3.55 -9.51
CA CYS A 266 10.57 4.11 -10.69
C CYS A 266 9.79 3.04 -11.47
N VAL A 267 10.37 1.84 -11.63
CA VAL A 267 9.71 0.72 -12.30
C VAL A 267 8.51 0.24 -11.49
N SER A 268 8.67 0.02 -10.19
CA SER A 268 7.57 -0.40 -9.32
C SER A 268 6.43 0.62 -9.29
N SER A 269 6.74 1.92 -9.11
CA SER A 269 5.76 3.01 -9.15
C SER A 269 4.98 3.07 -10.47
N LEU A 270 5.67 2.84 -11.60
CA LEU A 270 4.99 2.77 -12.91
C LEU A 270 4.06 1.56 -13.04
N LEU A 271 4.42 0.43 -12.44
CA LEU A 271 3.57 -0.76 -12.42
C LEU A 271 2.32 -0.51 -11.58
N VAL A 272 2.46 0.10 -10.40
CA VAL A 272 1.34 0.53 -9.54
C VAL A 272 0.42 1.50 -10.29
N ALA A 273 0.96 2.60 -10.81
CA ALA A 273 0.15 3.62 -11.49
C ALA A 273 -0.55 3.11 -12.76
N ARG A 274 0.08 2.20 -13.51
CA ARG A 274 -0.56 1.55 -14.67
C ARG A 274 -1.69 0.64 -14.23
N ALA A 275 -1.42 -0.26 -13.29
CA ALA A 275 -2.44 -1.20 -12.82
C ALA A 275 -3.65 -0.47 -12.22
N ALA A 276 -3.41 0.64 -11.52
CA ALA A 276 -4.47 1.46 -10.95
C ALA A 276 -5.32 2.17 -12.02
N ALA A 277 -4.71 2.61 -13.13
CA ALA A 277 -5.42 3.26 -14.23
C ALA A 277 -6.30 2.29 -15.03
N ASP A 278 -5.90 1.01 -15.08
CA ASP A 278 -6.54 -0.01 -15.90
C ASP A 278 -7.54 -0.89 -15.12
N ALA A 279 -7.79 -0.60 -13.83
CA ALA A 279 -8.62 -1.43 -12.93
C ALA A 279 -9.76 -0.63 -12.26
N PRO A 280 -10.95 -1.23 -12.08
CA PRO A 280 -12.04 -0.63 -11.30
C PRO A 280 -11.71 -0.63 -9.80
N SER A 281 -12.42 0.22 -9.04
CA SER A 281 -12.32 0.27 -7.57
C SER A 281 -12.57 -1.10 -6.93
N ALA A 282 -11.70 -1.51 -6.02
CA ALA A 282 -11.88 -2.68 -5.18
C ALA A 282 -10.90 -2.63 -3.99
N GLY A 283 -11.37 -2.92 -2.78
CA GLY A 283 -10.54 -2.97 -1.58
C GLY A 283 -9.69 -1.71 -1.40
N CYS A 284 -8.35 -1.87 -1.39
CA CYS A 284 -7.42 -0.76 -1.22
C CYS A 284 -7.24 0.13 -2.46
N HIS A 285 -7.89 -0.15 -3.58
CA HIS A 285 -7.90 0.73 -4.76
C HIS A 285 -9.26 1.44 -4.86
N SER A 286 -9.26 2.76 -4.68
CA SER A 286 -10.45 3.60 -4.75
C SER A 286 -10.29 4.67 -5.83
N LEU A 287 -11.13 4.59 -6.88
CA LEU A 287 -11.31 5.65 -7.87
C LEU A 287 -12.45 6.58 -7.46
N VAL A 288 -12.15 7.88 -7.46
CA VAL A 288 -13.10 8.95 -7.19
C VAL A 288 -13.15 9.93 -8.37
N ASP A 289 -14.30 10.59 -8.52
CA ASP A 289 -14.45 11.75 -9.40
C ASP A 289 -13.60 12.93 -8.85
N PRO A 290 -13.16 13.92 -9.65
CA PRO A 290 -12.59 15.20 -9.20
C PRO A 290 -13.19 15.83 -7.93
N ASP A 291 -14.49 15.65 -7.67
CA ASP A 291 -15.17 16.15 -6.47
C ASP A 291 -15.04 15.21 -5.24
N GLY A 292 -14.25 14.14 -5.32
CA GLY A 292 -13.99 13.19 -4.23
C GLY A 292 -15.14 12.22 -3.95
N ARG A 293 -16.11 12.10 -4.87
CA ARG A 293 -17.21 11.13 -4.77
C ARG A 293 -16.79 9.82 -5.43
N GLU A 294 -17.10 8.70 -4.79
CA GLU A 294 -16.84 7.37 -5.38
C GLU A 294 -17.55 7.28 -6.73
N GLY A 295 -16.80 6.87 -7.76
CA GLY A 295 -17.36 6.66 -9.09
C GLY A 295 -18.39 5.53 -9.01
N GLY A 296 -19.67 5.88 -9.02
CA GLY A 296 -20.76 4.95 -8.82
C GLY A 296 -20.71 3.77 -9.80
N GLU A 297 -20.76 2.56 -9.25
CA GLU A 297 -21.26 1.42 -10.00
C GLU A 297 -22.74 1.72 -10.31
N GLY A 298 -23.05 1.86 -11.60
CA GLY A 298 -24.42 1.92 -12.09
C GLY A 298 -25.12 0.59 -11.85
N GLY A 299 -25.65 0.40 -10.65
CA GLY A 299 -26.76 -0.51 -10.39
C GLY A 299 -28.06 0.23 -10.72
N GLU A 300 -28.52 0.13 -11.97
CA GLU A 300 -29.92 0.43 -12.28
C GLU A 300 -30.79 -0.61 -11.57
N GLU A 301 -31.31 -0.24 -10.40
CA GLU A 301 -32.57 -0.80 -9.90
C GLU A 301 -33.65 -0.47 -10.94
N SER A 302 -33.93 -1.45 -11.80
CA SER A 302 -35.13 -1.45 -12.62
C SER A 302 -36.31 -1.79 -11.72
N ASP A 303 -36.96 -0.75 -11.23
CA ASP A 303 -38.37 -0.78 -10.86
C ASP A 303 -39.20 -1.16 -12.10
N ASP A 304 -39.47 -2.46 -12.28
CA ASP A 304 -40.60 -2.91 -13.09
C ASP A 304 -41.65 -3.58 -12.19
N ALA A 305 -42.44 -2.72 -11.56
CA ALA A 305 -43.71 -3.09 -10.98
C ALA A 305 -44.75 -3.23 -12.11
N GLY A 306 -45.04 -4.48 -12.48
CA GLY A 306 -46.41 -4.87 -12.78
C GLY A 306 -46.67 -5.46 -14.17
N GLN A 307 -46.80 -6.77 -14.22
CA GLN A 307 -48.05 -7.39 -14.65
C GLN A 307 -48.11 -8.85 -14.23
N GLY A 308 -49.03 -9.13 -13.30
CA GLY A 308 -49.40 -10.47 -12.90
C GLY A 308 -50.05 -11.22 -14.06
N VAL A 309 -49.56 -12.43 -14.32
CA VAL A 309 -50.29 -13.46 -15.07
C VAL A 309 -50.26 -14.72 -14.23
N THR A 310 -51.44 -15.09 -13.73
CA THR A 310 -51.74 -16.35 -13.05
C THR A 310 -51.56 -17.54 -14.01
N PRO A 311 -50.95 -18.65 -13.59
CA PRO A 311 -51.06 -19.90 -14.34
C PRO A 311 -52.36 -20.62 -13.96
N SER A 312 -53.22 -20.85 -14.95
CA SER A 312 -54.34 -21.79 -14.86
C SER A 312 -53.82 -23.22 -14.90
N ALA A 313 -54.27 -24.04 -13.96
CA ALA A 313 -54.28 -25.48 -14.09
C ALA A 313 -55.35 -25.89 -15.11
N ASP A 314 -55.00 -26.74 -16.06
CA ASP A 314 -55.72 -27.96 -16.49
C ASP A 314 -55.18 -28.47 -17.83
N ASP A 315 -55.01 -29.80 -17.88
CA ASP A 315 -54.61 -30.74 -18.97
C ASP A 315 -53.18 -30.71 -19.55
#